data_AF-A0A660RAT5-F1
#
_entry.id   AF-A0A660RAT5-F1
#
_cell.length_a   1.000
_cell.length_b   1.000
_cell.length_c   1.000
_cell.angle_alpha   90.00
_cell.angle_beta   90.00
_cell.angle_gamma   90.00
#
_symmetry.space_group_name_H-M   'P 1'
#
loop_
_entity.id
_entity.type
_entity.pdbx_description
1 polymer ?
#
loop_
_entity_poly.entity_id
_entity_poly.type
_entity_poly.pdbx_seq_one_letter_code
_entity_poly.pdbx_strand_id
1 'polypeptide(L)' 'MWLVVSDSHDNMLMLKKISDLISKKNITHIFHCGDFVAPFTLPLLIRDGVEFFGVFGNNDG' A
#
# COMPACT_ATOMS: atom_id res chain seq x y z
N MET A 1 9.26 -10.16 -5.73
CA MET A 1 8.02 -9.95 -6.52
C MET A 1 7.53 -8.54 -6.25
N TRP A 2 6.95 -7.86 -7.24
CA TRP A 2 6.49 -6.48 -7.10
C TRP A 2 4.97 -6.39 -7.03
N LEU A 3 4.47 -5.41 -6.28
CA LEU A 3 3.07 -5.01 -6.23
C LEU A 3 2.98 -3.53 -6.60
N VAL A 4 2.12 -3.20 -7.57
CA VAL A 4 1.82 -1.82 -7.97
C VAL A 4 0.36 -1.53 -7.64
N VAL A 5 0.12 -0.45 -6.91
CA VAL A 5 -1.19 -0.02 -6.41
C VAL A 5 -1.32 1.51 -6.51
N SER A 6 -2.54 2.03 -6.46
CA SER A 6 -2.84 3.47 -6.50
C SER A 6 -4.24 3.70 -5.95
N ASP A 7 -4.56 4.94 -5.59
CA ASP A 7 -5.93 5.40 -5.33
C ASP A 7 -6.64 4.54 -4.27
N SER A 8 -5.93 4.23 -3.18
CA SER A 8 -6.47 3.35 -2.14
C SER A 8 -7.58 4.02 -1.32
N HIS A 9 -7.60 5.36 -1.24
CA HIS A 9 -8.70 6.17 -0.71
C HIS A 9 -9.31 5.62 0.60
N ASP A 10 -8.47 5.34 1.59
CA ASP A 10 -8.88 4.78 2.88
C ASP A 10 -9.74 3.50 2.79
N ASN A 11 -9.70 2.78 1.68
CA ASN A 11 -10.51 1.58 1.47
C ASN A 11 -9.97 0.40 2.28
N MET A 12 -10.33 0.38 3.56
CA MET A 12 -9.84 -0.57 4.54
C MET A 12 -10.12 -2.02 4.18
N LEU A 13 -11.21 -2.31 3.47
CA LEU A 13 -11.51 -3.66 3.01
C LEU A 13 -10.46 -4.13 1.98
N MET A 14 -10.11 -3.27 1.04
CA MET A 14 -9.12 -3.58 0.01
C MET A 14 -7.70 -3.59 0.57
N LEU A 15 -7.35 -2.64 1.43
CA LEU A 15 -6.05 -2.58 2.09
C LEU A 15 -5.77 -3.83 2.93
N LYS A 16 -6.78 -4.38 3.64
CA LYS A 16 -6.62 -5.66 4.37
C LYS A 16 -6.34 -6.83 3.42
N LYS A 17 -7.05 -6.91 2.29
CA LYS A 17 -6.79 -7.95 1.27
C LYS A 17 -5.41 -7.83 0.66
N ILE A 18 -4.94 -6.60 0.40
CA ILE A 18 -3.58 -6.33 -0.06
C ILE A 18 -2.56 -6.79 0.99
N SER A 19 -2.81 -6.50 2.26
CA SER A 19 -1.93 -6.93 3.36
C SER A 19 -1.75 -8.45 3.40
N ASP A 20 -2.83 -9.21 3.20
CA ASP A 20 -2.78 -10.67 3.10
C ASP A 20 -2.04 -11.15 1.83
N LEU A 21 -2.23 -10.43 0.72
CA LEU A 21 -1.59 -10.74 -0.56
C LEU A 21 -0.07 -10.61 -0.48
N ILE A 22 0.43 -9.58 0.23
CA ILE A 22 1.87 -9.31 0.40
C ILE A 22 2.58 -10.56 0.93
N SER A 23 2.05 -11.15 2.00
CA SER A 23 2.60 -12.37 2.60
C SER A 23 2.41 -13.59 1.69
N LYS A 24 1.20 -13.80 1.15
CA LYS A 24 0.88 -14.99 0.35
C LYS A 24 1.67 -15.09 -0.96
N LYS A 25 2.11 -13.96 -1.50
CA LYS A 25 2.80 -13.87 -2.79
C LYS A 25 4.29 -13.55 -2.67
N ASN A 26 4.84 -13.51 -1.45
CA ASN A 26 6.23 -13.12 -1.20
C ASN A 26 6.58 -11.81 -1.91
N ILE A 27 5.72 -10.81 -1.76
CA ILE A 27 5.97 -9.47 -2.28
C ILE A 27 7.15 -8.88 -1.52
N THR A 28 8.11 -8.32 -2.26
CA THR A 28 9.32 -7.71 -1.70
C THR A 28 9.42 -6.22 -1.99
N HIS A 29 8.65 -5.71 -2.95
CA HIS A 29 8.61 -4.28 -3.30
C HIS A 29 7.17 -3.86 -3.56
N ILE A 30 6.77 -2.70 -3.03
CA ILE A 30 5.46 -2.08 -3.23
C ILE A 30 5.67 -0.69 -3.82
N PHE A 31 4.94 -0.40 -4.89
CA PHE A 31 4.85 0.93 -5.50
C PHE A 31 3.42 1.43 -5.36
N HIS A 32 3.23 2.56 -4.68
CA HIS A 32 1.93 3.21 -4.56
C HIS A 32 1.94 4.59 -5.25
N CYS A 33 1.09 4.75 -6.25
CA CYS A 33 1.16 5.89 -7.18
C CYS A 33 0.43 7.17 -6.70
N GLY A 34 -0.10 7.17 -5.48
CA GLY A 34 -0.72 8.34 -4.83
C GLY A 34 -2.11 8.04 -4.30
N ASP A 35 -2.68 9.01 -3.57
CA ASP A 35 -4.04 8.95 -3.00
C ASP A 35 -4.22 7.76 -2.02
N PHE A 36 -3.29 7.70 -1.06
CA PHE A 36 -3.49 7.01 0.22
C PHE A 36 -4.63 7.64 1.03
N VAL A 37 -4.74 8.97 0.94
CA VAL A 37 -5.60 9.86 1.72
C VAL A 37 -5.10 10.01 3.15
N ALA A 38 -5.45 9.09 4.06
CA ALA A 38 -5.13 9.26 5.47
C ALA A 38 -3.92 8.41 5.92
N PRO A 39 -2.98 8.95 6.73
CA PRO A 39 -1.78 8.23 7.17
C PRO A 39 -2.02 6.91 7.94
N PHE A 40 -3.21 6.73 8.52
CA PHE A 40 -3.53 5.52 9.30
C PHE A 40 -3.61 4.24 8.44
N THR A 41 -3.64 4.38 7.12
CA THR A 41 -3.70 3.25 6.17
C THR A 41 -2.32 2.61 5.92
N LEU A 42 -1.23 3.38 6.04
CA LEU A 42 0.14 2.95 5.73
C LEU A 42 0.60 1.70 6.48
N PRO A 43 0.25 1.48 7.77
CA PRO A 43 0.61 0.25 8.49
C PRO A 43 0.08 -1.05 7.86
N LEU A 44 -0.91 -0.99 6.96
CA LEU A 44 -1.39 -2.17 6.23
C LEU A 44 -0.53 -2.51 5.00
N LEU A 45 0.22 -1.54 4.49
CA LEU A 45 1.06 -1.66 3.30
C LEU A 45 2.54 -1.85 3.65
N ILE A 46 3.02 -1.20 4.71
CA ILE A 46 4.42 -1.25 5.14
C ILE A 46 4.63 -2.49 6.01
N ARG A 47 5.58 -3.35 5.61
CA ARG A 47 5.97 -4.56 6.35
C ARG A 47 7.48 -4.72 6.36
N ASP A 48 8.00 -5.34 7.41
CA ASP A 48 9.42 -5.67 7.51
C ASP A 48 9.88 -6.54 6.33
N GLY A 49 11.03 -6.21 5.75
CA GLY A 49 11.59 -6.92 4.59
C GLY A 49 10.88 -6.63 3.26
N VAL A 50 9.93 -5.69 3.23
CA VAL A 50 9.29 -5.20 2.00
C VAL A 50 9.69 -3.74 1.78
N GLU A 51 10.34 -3.46 0.65
CA GLU A 51 10.65 -2.08 0.27
C GLU A 51 9.38 -1.38 -0.21
N PHE A 52 9.13 -0.18 0.29
CA PHE A 52 7.95 0.61 -0.03
C PHE A 52 8.34 1.91 -0.72
N PHE A 53 7.76 2.15 -1.89
CA PHE A 53 7.94 3.35 -2.69
C PHE A 53 6.58 4.01 -2.88
N GLY A 54 6.45 5.26 -2.45
CA GLY A 54 5.21 6.03 -2.56
C GLY A 54 5.48 7.43 -3.09
N VAL A 55 4.51 7.96 -3.84
CA VAL A 55 4.44 9.38 -4.21
C VAL A 55 3.14 9.96 -3.65
N PHE A 56 3.12 11.26 -3.36
CA PHE A 56 1.90 11.93 -2.93
C PHE A 56 0.97 12.19 -4.13
N GLY A 57 -0.29 11.81 -3.98
CA GLY A 57 -1.41 12.23 -4.81
C GLY A 57 -2.04 13.52 -4.30
N ASN A 58 -2.99 14.08 -5.07
CA ASN A 58 -3.61 15.36 -4.76
C ASN A 58 -4.63 15.28 -3.61
N ASN A 59 -5.02 14.07 -3.19
CA ASN A 59 -5.94 13.84 -2.07
C ASN A 59 -5.22 13.35 -0.80
N ASP A 60 -3.89 13.24 -0.80
CA ASP A 60 -3.12 12.84 0.38
C ASP A 60 -3.08 13.96 1.43
N GLY A 61 -3.68 13.70 2.60
CA GLY A 61 -3.88 14.69 3.67
C GLY A 61 -4.99 14.30 4.62
#